data_AF-A0A3D8LI91-F1
#
_entry.id   AF-A0A3D8LI91-F1
#
_cell.length_a   1.000
_cell.length_b   1.000
_cell.length_c   1.000
_cell.angle_alpha   90.00
_cell.angle_beta   90.00
_cell.angle_gamma   90.00
#
_symmetry.space_group_name_H-M   'P 1'
#
loop_
_entity.id
_entity.type
_entity.pdbx_description
1 polymer ?
#
loop_
_entity_poly.entity_id
_entity_poly.type
_entity_poly.pdbx_seq_one_letter_code
_entity_poly.pdbx_strand_id
1 'polypeptide(L)' 'MNKKYLMHIQTLFVVLPMTLIMAFVSVARNHGFDVGWGSKLLHSWTAMAPVAYVTAFFIIPFAKKMADRVASRF' A
#
# COMPACT_ATOMS: atom_id res chain seq x y z
N MET A 1 1.36 26.77 1.78
CA MET A 1 1.26 25.35 2.18
C MET A 1 2.07 24.48 1.23
N ASN A 2 3.09 23.78 1.75
CA ASN A 2 4.07 23.05 0.93
C ASN A 2 3.46 21.80 0.27
N LYS A 3 3.30 21.82 -1.07
CA LYS A 3 2.75 20.73 -1.91
C LYS A 3 3.34 19.33 -1.64
N LYS A 4 4.58 19.25 -1.14
CA LYS A 4 5.28 18.00 -0.80
C LYS A 4 4.62 17.23 0.36
N TYR A 5 4.08 17.92 1.36
CA TYR A 5 3.42 17.26 2.50
C TYR A 5 2.05 16.72 2.11
N LEU A 6 1.31 17.45 1.28
CA LEU A 6 0.02 16.98 0.75
C LEU A 6 0.17 15.70 -0.07
N MET A 7 1.25 15.58 -0.85
CA MET A 7 1.55 14.37 -1.62
C MET A 7 1.86 13.16 -0.72
N HIS A 8 2.59 13.35 0.38
CA HIS A 8 2.82 12.26 1.34
C HIS A 8 1.52 11.85 2.02
N ILE A 9 0.70 12.80 2.45
CA ILE A 9 -0.61 12.52 3.07
C ILE A 9 -1.51 11.76 2.10
N GLN A 10 -1.62 12.20 0.84
CA GLN A 10 -2.38 11.49 -0.19
C GLN A 10 -1.87 10.06 -0.41
N THR A 11 -0.56 9.86 -0.42
CA THR A 11 0.00 8.52 -0.62
C THR A 11 -0.26 7.61 0.59
N LEU A 12 -0.15 8.13 1.81
CA LEU A 12 -0.50 7.40 3.02
C LEU A 12 -1.97 6.98 3.01
N PHE A 13 -2.87 7.88 2.58
CA PHE A 13 -4.31 7.63 2.48
C PHE A 13 -4.70 6.65 1.37
N VAL A 14 -3.89 6.48 0.32
CA VAL A 14 -4.15 5.52 -0.76
C VAL A 14 -3.56 4.15 -0.44
N VAL A 15 -2.37 4.08 0.16
CA VAL A 15 -1.70 2.82 0.51
C VAL A 15 -2.47 2.07 1.60
N LEU A 16 -3.04 2.79 2.57
CA LEU A 16 -3.78 2.21 3.69
C LEU A 16 -5.00 1.37 3.21
N PRO A 17 -5.95 1.89 2.41
CA PRO A 17 -7.06 1.09 1.87
C PRO A 17 -6.59 0.05 0.85
N MET A 18 -5.57 0.34 0.02
CA MET A 18 -5.07 -0.62 -0.97
C MET A 18 -4.49 -1.88 -0.30
N THR A 19 -3.70 -1.70 0.76
CA THR A 19 -3.13 -2.82 1.54
C THR A 19 -4.20 -3.59 2.30
N LEU A 20 -5.23 -2.90 2.80
CA LEU A 20 -6.35 -3.51 3.52
C LEU A 20 -7.21 -4.37 2.59
N ILE A 21 -7.49 -3.89 1.36
CA ILE A 21 -8.17 -4.67 0.31
C ILE A 21 -7.34 -5.90 -0.08
N MET A 22 -6.03 -5.75 -0.30
CA MET A 22 -5.14 -6.87 -0.64
C MET A 22 -5.07 -7.92 0.49
N ALA A 23 -4.96 -7.48 1.74
CA ALA A 23 -5.00 -8.36 2.90
C ALA A 23 -6.33 -9.11 2.99
N PHE A 24 -7.45 -8.41 2.75
CA PHE A 24 -8.78 -9.01 2.72
C PHE A 24 -8.92 -10.08 1.63
N VAL A 25 -8.55 -9.76 0.40
CA VAL A 25 -8.60 -10.70 -0.73
C VAL A 25 -7.69 -11.90 -0.48
N SER A 26 -6.49 -11.70 0.08
CA SER A 26 -5.57 -12.78 0.42
C SER A 26 -6.14 -13.74 1.44
N VAL A 27 -6.78 -13.23 2.51
CA VAL A 27 -7.43 -14.06 3.53
C VAL A 27 -8.63 -14.80 2.94
N ALA A 28 -9.48 -14.10 2.19
CA ALA A 28 -10.66 -14.69 1.55
C ALA A 28 -10.29 -15.82 0.58
N ARG A 29 -9.20 -15.66 -0.18
CA ARG A 29 -8.76 -16.65 -1.17
C ARG A 29 -8.03 -17.85 -0.55
N ASN A 30 -7.15 -17.62 0.44
CA ASN A 30 -6.28 -18.67 0.96
C ASN A 30 -6.86 -19.43 2.16
N HIS A 31 -7.69 -18.76 2.98
CA HIS A 31 -8.21 -19.33 4.21
C HIS A 31 -9.75 -19.42 4.25
N GLY A 32 -10.45 -18.73 3.34
CA GLY A 32 -11.91 -18.62 3.39
C GLY A 32 -12.39 -17.78 4.60
N PHE A 33 -13.71 -17.65 4.74
CA PHE A 33 -14.35 -16.96 5.88
C PHE A 33 -14.52 -17.88 7.10
N ASP A 34 -13.41 -18.51 7.52
CA ASP A 34 -13.39 -19.38 8.69
C ASP A 34 -13.50 -18.58 10.01
N VAL A 35 -13.79 -19.25 11.12
CA VAL A 35 -13.97 -18.61 12.44
C VAL A 35 -12.69 -17.86 12.83
N GLY A 36 -12.81 -16.54 13.00
CA GLY A 36 -11.67 -15.66 13.30
C GLY A 36 -10.92 -15.11 12.09
N TRP A 37 -11.47 -15.21 10.86
CA TRP A 37 -10.89 -14.61 9.65
C TRP A 37 -10.59 -13.10 9.83
N GLY A 38 -11.47 -12.36 10.49
CA GLY A 38 -11.28 -10.93 10.76
C GLY A 38 -10.11 -10.64 11.70
N SER A 39 -9.90 -11.51 12.70
CA SER A 39 -8.77 -11.41 13.63
C SER A 39 -7.44 -11.71 12.92
N LYS A 40 -7.39 -12.76 12.10
CA LYS A 40 -6.22 -13.10 11.28
C LYS A 40 -5.90 -12.00 10.26
N LEU A 41 -6.93 -11.40 9.66
CA LEU A 41 -6.79 -10.27 8.75
C LEU A 41 -6.17 -9.07 9.47
N LEU A 42 -6.74 -8.63 10.58
CA LEU A 42 -6.23 -7.48 11.33
C LEU A 42 -4.81 -7.73 11.83
N HIS A 43 -4.53 -8.92 12.38
CA HIS A 43 -3.20 -9.25 12.86
C HIS A 43 -2.14 -9.23 11.74
N SER A 44 -2.44 -9.89 10.61
CA SER A 44 -1.54 -9.93 9.46
C SER A 44 -1.38 -8.57 8.79
N TRP A 45 -2.47 -7.81 8.68
CA TRP A 45 -2.48 -6.47 8.11
C TRP A 45 -1.67 -5.49 8.96
N THR A 46 -1.82 -5.51 10.28
CA THR A 46 -1.09 -4.60 11.18
C THR A 46 0.42 -4.89 11.15
N ALA A 47 0.82 -6.16 10.98
CA ALA A 47 2.23 -6.53 10.80
C ALA A 47 2.79 -6.08 9.43
N MET A 48 1.97 -6.11 8.36
CA MET A 48 2.38 -5.68 7.02
C MET A 48 2.33 -4.17 6.79
N ALA A 49 1.48 -3.43 7.50
CA ALA A 49 1.34 -1.99 7.38
C ALA A 49 2.67 -1.21 7.48
N PRO A 50 3.54 -1.42 8.49
CA PRO A 50 4.82 -0.72 8.57
C PRO A 50 5.74 -1.04 7.38
N VAL A 51 5.76 -2.30 6.92
CA VAL A 51 6.55 -2.72 5.76
C VAL A 51 6.07 -2.02 4.49
N ALA A 52 4.76 -1.92 4.29
CA ALA A 52 4.17 -1.25 3.15
C ALA A 52 4.51 0.25 3.13
N TYR A 53 4.51 0.93 4.28
CA TYR A 53 4.89 2.34 4.39
C TYR A 53 6.36 2.59 4.04
N VAL A 54 7.26 1.75 4.56
CA VAL A 54 8.70 1.83 4.21
C VAL A 54 8.87 1.62 2.71
N THR A 55 8.22 0.60 2.15
CA THR A 55 8.32 0.25 0.73
C THR A 55 7.78 1.38 -0.16
N ALA A 56 6.65 1.99 0.19
CA ALA A 56 6.09 3.12 -0.54
C ALA A 56 7.08 4.30 -0.60
N PHE A 57 7.80 4.58 0.48
CA PHE A 57 8.79 5.65 0.52
C PHE A 57 9.94 5.45 -0.48
N PHE A 58 10.35 4.20 -0.71
CA PHE A 58 11.36 3.84 -1.72
C PHE A 58 10.79 3.77 -3.13
N ILE A 59 9.56 3.27 -3.31
CA ILE A 59 8.94 3.10 -4.64
C ILE A 59 8.57 4.44 -5.25
N ILE A 60 8.04 5.41 -4.49
CA ILE A 60 7.61 6.71 -5.04
C ILE A 60 8.72 7.44 -5.84
N PRO A 61 9.95 7.65 -5.31
CA PRO A 61 11.00 8.31 -6.08
C PRO A 61 11.45 7.49 -7.29
N PHE A 62 11.45 6.16 -7.17
CA PHE A 62 11.83 5.26 -8.25
C PHE A 62 10.80 5.25 -9.38
N ALA A 63 9.52 5.12 -9.04
CA ALA A 63 8.39 5.17 -9.96
C ALA A 63 8.34 6.52 -10.69
N LYS A 64 8.59 7.62 -9.99
CA LYS A 64 8.71 8.95 -10.62
C LYS A 64 9.85 9.00 -11.63
N LYS A 65 11.05 8.53 -11.26
CA LYS A 65 12.20 8.46 -12.17
C LYS A 65 11.94 7.58 -13.39
N MET A 66 11.19 6.49 -13.23
CA MET A 66 10.77 5.63 -14.34
C MET A 66 9.72 6.30 -15.22
N ALA A 67 8.71 6.93 -14.63
CA ALA A 67 7.66 7.64 -15.35
C ALA A 67 8.26 8.77 -16.20
N ASP A 68 9.17 9.57 -15.64
CA ASP A 68 9.86 10.64 -16.36
C ASP A 68 10.70 10.07 -17.53
N ARG A 69 11.36 8.92 -17.33
CA ARG A 69 12.13 8.25 -18.40
C ARG A 69 11.24 7.73 -19.53
N VAL A 70 10.07 7.17 -19.20
CA VAL A 70 9.10 6.69 -20.21
C VAL A 70 8.45 7.87 -20.93
N ALA A 71 8.07 8.92 -20.20
CA ALA A 71 7.51 10.14 -20.78
C ALA A 71 8.50 10.85 -21.69
N SER A 72 9.81 10.84 -21.38
CA SER A 72 10.85 11.41 -22.25
C SER A 72 11.15 10.60 -23.52
N ARG A 73 10.58 9.40 -23.65
CA ARG A 73 10.72 8.53 -24.84
C ARG A 73 9.53 8.66 -25.80
N PHE A 74 8.48 9.37 -25.42
CA PHE A 74 7.35 9.78 -26.27
C PHE A 74 7.50 11.25 -26.63
#